data_AF-A0A432T1F2-F1
#
_entry.id   AF-A0A432T1F2-F1
#
_cell.length_a   1.000
_cell.length_b   1.000
_cell.length_c   1.000
_cell.angle_alpha   90.00
_cell.angle_beta   90.00
_cell.angle_gamma   90.00
#
_symmetry.space_group_name_H-M   'P 1'
#
loop_
_entity.id
_entity.type
_entity.pdbx_description
1 polymer ?
#
loop_
_entity_poly.entity_id
_entity_poly.type
_entity_poly.pdbx_seq_one_letter_code
_entity_poly.pdbx_strand_id
1 'polypeptide(L)'
;MQEKKYTLKEILDSVMYITKNGTVKKRIIFDKSALGGMGSKWIIVGFVLLPFLVYVAIFNAKSFHYLGIAQAIVLYIVLLVVAMQVVVGISYLNNKKIMQMITPSWETYFPSVELKNVLSSGATPYVDFKKYYAQALQKGLQEEALHATLKKDFKTMQEEHKDLYEAMHRAKKNE
;
A
#
# COMPACT_ATOMS: atom_id res chain seq x y z
N MET A 1 14.01 15.11 -14.79
CA MET A 1 14.31 14.61 -13.43
C MET A 1 15.00 13.27 -13.60
N GLN A 2 16.20 13.06 -13.05
CA GLN A 2 16.81 11.73 -13.04
C GLN A 2 15.86 10.75 -12.35
N GLU A 3 15.59 9.61 -12.98
CA GLU A 3 14.83 8.53 -12.34
C GLU A 3 15.66 8.01 -11.16
N LYS A 4 15.21 8.34 -9.95
CA LYS A 4 15.81 7.79 -8.73
C LYS A 4 15.57 6.29 -8.74
N LYS A 5 16.65 5.50 -8.84
CA LYS A 5 16.58 4.04 -8.80
C LYS A 5 16.48 3.58 -7.35
N TYR A 6 15.45 2.81 -7.03
CA TYR A 6 15.21 2.28 -5.69
C TYR A 6 15.73 0.85 -5.57
N THR A 7 16.20 0.46 -4.39
CA THR A 7 16.59 -0.93 -4.11
C THR A 7 15.36 -1.81 -3.99
N LEU A 8 15.53 -3.11 -4.21
CA LEU A 8 14.44 -4.08 -4.05
C LEU A 8 13.83 -4.02 -2.64
N LYS A 9 14.68 -3.84 -1.63
CA LYS A 9 14.26 -3.69 -0.24
C LYS A 9 13.42 -2.43 -0.03
N GLU A 10 13.86 -1.29 -0.54
CA GLU A 10 13.12 -0.03 -0.43
C GLU A 10 11.73 -0.13 -1.07
N ILE A 11 11.63 -0.77 -2.25
CA ILE A 11 10.37 -1.01 -2.93
C ILE A 11 9.44 -1.85 -2.05
N LEU A 12 9.92 -3.00 -1.57
CA LEU A 12 9.11 -3.93 -0.79
C LEU A 12 8.72 -3.37 0.58
N ASP A 13 9.61 -2.66 1.28
CA ASP A 13 9.32 -2.00 2.56
C ASP A 13 8.28 -0.88 2.43
N SER A 14 8.20 -0.25 1.26
CA SER A 14 7.21 0.78 0.96
C SER A 14 5.80 0.23 0.80
N VAL A 15 5.65 -1.00 0.33
CA VAL A 15 4.34 -1.60 0.00
C VAL A 15 3.94 -2.76 0.91
N MET A 16 4.88 -3.33 1.67
CA MET A 16 4.69 -4.44 2.59
C MET A 16 5.26 -4.14 3.98
N TYR A 17 4.80 -4.91 4.96
CA TYR A 17 5.34 -4.92 6.31
C TYR A 17 5.41 -6.33 6.85
N ILE A 18 6.37 -6.56 7.74
CA ILE A 18 6.54 -7.83 8.46
C ILE A 18 5.74 -7.74 9.76
N THR A 19 4.89 -8.73 10.01
CA THR A 19 4.14 -8.86 11.26
C THR A 19 5.03 -9.43 12.38
N LYS A 20 4.58 -9.30 13.63
CA LYS A 20 5.29 -9.88 14.80
C LYS A 20 5.52 -11.40 14.67
N ASN A 21 4.65 -12.10 13.93
CA ASN A 21 4.72 -13.54 13.73
C ASN A 21 5.61 -13.93 12.54
N GLY A 22 6.36 -13.00 11.95
CA GLY A 22 7.24 -13.24 10.80
C GLY A 22 6.52 -13.40 9.45
N THR A 23 5.21 -13.17 9.39
CA THR A 23 4.46 -13.18 8.10
C THR A 23 4.50 -11.81 7.44
N VAL A 24 4.54 -11.77 6.10
CA VAL A 24 4.52 -10.51 5.33
C VAL A 24 3.11 -10.16 4.90
N LYS A 25 2.71 -8.90 5.09
CA LYS A 25 1.41 -8.36 4.67
C LYS A 25 1.58 -7.10 3.83
N LYS A 26 0.62 -6.85 2.93
CA LYS A 26 0.52 -5.60 2.17
C LYS A 26 0.08 -4.46 3.09
N ARG A 27 0.65 -3.28 2.90
CA ARG A 27 0.22 -2.05 3.58
C ARG A 27 -1.06 -1.52 2.94
N ILE A 28 -2.00 -1.07 3.77
CA ILE A 28 -3.19 -0.36 3.30
C ILE A 28 -2.79 1.05 2.83
N ILE A 29 -1.94 1.72 3.61
CA ILE A 29 -1.33 3.02 3.26
C ILE A 29 0.16 2.77 3.05
N PHE A 30 0.60 2.92 1.81
CA PHE A 30 1.99 2.72 1.41
C PHE A 30 2.89 3.73 2.10
N ASP A 31 4.07 3.26 2.48
CA ASP A 31 5.01 3.98 3.31
C ASP A 31 6.08 4.62 2.42
N LYS A 32 6.13 5.95 2.37
CA LYS A 32 7.12 6.65 1.56
C LYS A 32 8.47 6.80 2.27
N SER A 33 8.58 6.40 3.54
CA SER A 33 9.80 6.62 4.34
C SER A 33 11.03 5.98 3.71
N ALA A 34 10.92 4.74 3.24
CA ALA A 34 12.00 4.02 2.56
C ALA A 34 12.41 4.67 1.22
N LEU A 35 11.57 5.53 0.64
CA LEU A 35 11.85 6.24 -0.62
C LEU A 35 12.42 7.66 -0.39
N GLY A 36 12.60 8.06 0.88
CA GLY A 36 13.03 9.40 1.29
C GLY A 36 11.87 10.41 1.44
N GLY A 37 10.66 9.93 1.74
CA GLY A 37 9.48 10.77 1.98
C GLY A 37 8.87 10.62 3.36
N MET A 38 7.69 11.22 3.55
CA MET A 38 6.95 11.11 4.82
C MET A 38 6.39 9.70 5.00
N GLY A 39 6.65 9.10 6.17
CA GLY A 39 6.15 7.77 6.46
C GLY A 39 4.63 7.71 6.63
N SER A 40 4.02 6.56 6.34
CA SER A 40 2.55 6.41 6.39
C SER A 40 1.96 6.59 7.80
N LYS A 41 2.79 6.47 8.85
CA LYS A 41 2.40 6.76 10.23
C LYS A 41 1.83 8.17 10.41
N TRP A 42 2.33 9.16 9.68
CA TRP A 42 1.81 10.54 9.76
C TRP A 42 0.41 10.68 9.18
N ILE A 43 0.10 9.94 8.11
CA ILE A 43 -1.25 9.87 7.54
C ILE A 43 -2.20 9.21 8.55
N ILE A 44 -1.75 8.14 9.22
CA ILE A 44 -2.52 7.44 10.25
C ILE A 44 -2.77 8.35 11.46
N VAL A 45 -1.76 9.09 11.92
CA VAL A 45 -1.91 10.06 13.02
C VAL A 45 -2.95 11.13 12.64
N GLY A 46 -2.87 11.67 11.42
CA GLY A 46 -3.88 12.60 10.92
C GLY A 46 -5.29 12.01 10.97
N PHE A 47 -5.47 10.76 10.52
CA PHE A 47 -6.76 10.07 10.58
C PHE A 47 -7.29 9.91 12.01
N VAL A 48 -6.42 9.54 12.96
CA VAL A 48 -6.82 9.35 14.35
C VAL A 48 -7.18 10.67 15.02
N LEU A 49 -6.44 11.75 14.74
CA LEU A 49 -6.65 13.05 15.40
C LEU A 49 -7.83 13.83 14.80
N LEU A 50 -8.12 13.66 13.52
CA LEU A 50 -9.11 14.46 12.80
C LEU A 50 -10.52 14.44 13.46
N PRO A 51 -11.08 13.30 13.91
CA PRO A 51 -12.37 13.29 14.61
C PRO A 51 -12.38 14.15 15.88
N PHE A 52 -11.30 14.12 16.67
CA PHE A 52 -11.19 14.90 17.90
C PHE A 52 -11.08 16.41 17.61
N LEU A 53 -10.33 16.77 16.56
CA LEU A 53 -10.23 18.16 16.12
C LEU A 53 -11.59 18.69 15.66
N VAL A 54 -12.34 17.90 14.88
CA VAL A 54 -13.70 18.24 14.45
C VAL A 54 -14.62 18.35 15.67
N TYR A 55 -14.51 17.45 16.65
CA TYR A 55 -15.30 17.49 17.88
C TYR A 55 -15.08 18.81 18.64
N VAL A 56 -13.82 19.16 18.92
CA VAL A 56 -13.48 20.41 19.65
C VAL A 56 -13.93 21.65 18.88
N ALA A 57 -13.82 21.63 17.55
CA ALA A 57 -14.27 22.73 16.71
C ALA A 57 -15.80 22.94 16.75
N ILE A 58 -16.58 21.86 16.90
CA ILE A 58 -18.04 21.91 16.84
C ILE A 58 -18.67 22.04 18.23
N PHE A 59 -18.21 21.30 19.23
CA PHE A 59 -18.81 21.26 20.57
C PHE A 59 -18.18 22.32 21.49
N ASN A 60 -18.48 23.59 21.22
CA ASN A 60 -18.09 24.71 22.07
C ASN A 60 -19.24 25.69 22.28
N ALA A 61 -19.10 26.56 23.29
CA ALA A 61 -20.15 27.50 23.69
C ALA A 61 -20.63 28.41 22.56
N LYS A 62 -19.72 28.86 21.68
CA LYS A 62 -20.11 29.70 20.53
C LYS A 62 -20.98 28.91 19.56
N SER A 63 -20.55 27.72 19.17
CA SER A 63 -21.30 26.87 18.24
C SER A 63 -22.69 26.52 18.76
N PHE A 64 -22.84 26.24 20.06
CA PHE A 64 -24.16 25.97 20.65
C PHE A 64 -25.07 27.19 20.69
N HIS A 65 -24.50 28.39 20.85
CA HIS A 65 -25.26 29.62 20.78
C HIS A 65 -25.87 29.85 19.39
N TYR A 66 -25.14 29.49 18.32
CA TYR A 66 -25.61 29.68 16.93
C TYR A 66 -26.49 28.55 16.40
N LEU A 67 -26.16 27.28 16.71
CA LEU A 67 -26.78 26.10 16.09
C LEU A 67 -27.71 25.34 17.05
N GLY A 68 -27.57 25.55 18.36
CA GLY A 68 -28.14 24.66 19.36
C GLY A 68 -27.47 23.26 19.34
N ILE A 69 -27.72 22.49 20.39
CA ILE A 69 -27.01 21.21 20.60
C ILE A 69 -27.39 20.18 19.53
N ALA A 70 -28.68 20.10 19.15
CA ALA A 70 -29.14 19.12 18.18
C ALA A 70 -28.54 19.32 16.78
N GLN A 71 -28.49 20.56 16.27
CA GLN A 71 -27.90 20.82 14.95
C GLN A 71 -26.37 20.66 14.98
N ALA A 72 -25.70 21.00 16.08
CA ALA A 72 -24.27 20.76 16.24
C ALA A 72 -23.91 19.27 16.14
N ILE A 73 -24.74 18.38 16.70
CA ILE A 73 -24.56 16.93 16.57
C ILE A 73 -24.72 16.49 15.11
N VAL A 74 -25.76 16.94 14.41
CA VAL A 74 -25.97 16.61 13.00
C VAL A 74 -24.79 17.08 12.15
N LEU A 75 -24.34 18.33 12.35
CA LEU A 75 -23.20 18.90 11.65
C LEU A 75 -21.91 18.10 11.91
N TYR A 76 -21.68 17.69 13.16
CA TYR A 76 -20.54 16.84 13.51
C TYR A 76 -20.52 15.53 12.72
N ILE A 77 -21.66 14.84 12.64
CA ILE A 77 -21.78 13.58 11.88
C ILE A 77 -21.46 13.80 10.40
N VAL A 78 -22.03 14.84 9.78
CA VAL A 78 -21.77 15.17 8.37
C VAL A 78 -20.29 15.46 8.14
N LEU A 79 -19.65 16.24 9.02
CA LEU A 79 -18.23 16.55 8.91
C LEU A 79 -17.33 15.32 9.12
N LEU A 80 -17.71 14.38 10.00
CA LEU A 80 -16.99 13.12 10.13
C LEU A 80 -17.05 12.28 8.85
N VAL A 81 -18.21 12.23 8.18
CA VAL A 81 -18.34 11.55 6.89
C VAL A 81 -17.43 12.19 5.84
N VAL A 82 -17.46 13.52 5.73
CA VAL A 82 -16.57 14.26 4.80
C VAL A 82 -15.09 14.02 5.14
N ALA A 83 -14.72 14.10 6.42
CA ALA A 83 -13.38 13.82 6.90
C ALA A 83 -12.90 12.41 6.51
N MET A 84 -13.77 11.41 6.61
CA MET A 84 -13.46 10.05 6.18
C MET A 84 -13.20 9.96 4.67
N GLN A 85 -14.00 10.63 3.85
CA GLN A 85 -13.77 10.69 2.39
C GLN A 85 -12.43 11.34 2.05
N VAL A 86 -12.07 12.43 2.75
CA VAL A 86 -10.77 13.10 2.57
C VAL A 86 -9.61 12.15 2.89
N VAL A 87 -9.69 11.39 3.98
CA VAL A 87 -8.64 10.45 4.37
C VAL A 87 -8.49 9.32 3.36
N VAL A 88 -9.60 8.76 2.87
CA VAL A 88 -9.58 7.73 1.82
C VAL A 88 -8.94 8.29 0.54
N GLY A 89 -9.33 9.51 0.14
CA GLY A 89 -8.76 10.20 -1.02
C GLY A 89 -7.24 10.43 -0.90
N ILE A 90 -6.77 10.96 0.23
CA ILE A 90 -5.35 11.17 0.51
C ILE A 90 -4.59 9.84 0.49
N SER A 91 -5.14 8.80 1.10
CA SER A 91 -4.54 7.45 1.12
C SER A 91 -4.41 6.87 -0.28
N TYR A 92 -5.44 7.02 -1.12
CA TYR A 92 -5.41 6.60 -2.52
C TYR A 92 -4.34 7.36 -3.31
N LEU A 93 -4.30 8.69 -3.21
CA LEU A 93 -3.31 9.52 -3.91
C LEU A 93 -1.87 9.18 -3.48
N ASN A 94 -1.65 8.97 -2.19
CA ASN A 94 -0.36 8.54 -1.66
C ASN A 94 0.06 7.18 -2.26
N ASN A 95 -0.82 6.19 -2.23
CA ASN A 95 -0.52 4.86 -2.77
C ASN A 95 -0.26 4.90 -4.28
N LYS A 96 -1.08 5.65 -5.04
CA LYS A 96 -0.90 5.84 -6.48
C LYS A 96 0.46 6.46 -6.79
N LYS A 97 0.85 7.50 -6.04
CA LYS A 97 2.14 8.17 -6.21
C LYS A 97 3.31 7.24 -5.91
N ILE A 98 3.23 6.47 -4.81
CA ILE A 98 4.28 5.51 -4.46
C ILE A 98 4.41 4.43 -5.55
N MET A 99 3.30 3.88 -6.05
CA MET A 99 3.32 2.94 -7.18
C MET A 99 4.03 3.53 -8.40
N GLN A 100 3.69 4.76 -8.80
CA GLN A 100 4.34 5.42 -9.93
C GLN A 100 5.85 5.60 -9.71
N MET A 101 6.28 5.86 -8.47
CA MET A 101 7.70 6.01 -8.14
C MET A 101 8.48 4.69 -8.20
N ILE A 102 7.89 3.59 -7.71
CA ILE A 102 8.60 2.31 -7.56
C ILE A 102 8.49 1.40 -8.79
N THR A 103 7.43 1.51 -9.60
CA THR A 103 7.20 0.65 -10.78
C THR A 103 8.38 0.63 -11.76
N PRO A 104 8.99 1.78 -12.14
CA PRO A 104 10.14 1.75 -13.06
C PRO A 104 11.32 0.94 -12.48
N SER A 105 11.63 1.13 -11.19
CA SER A 105 12.70 0.36 -10.53
C SER A 105 12.34 -1.13 -10.42
N TRP A 106 11.08 -1.45 -10.12
CA TRP A 106 10.58 -2.82 -10.09
C TRP A 106 10.77 -3.55 -11.42
N GLU A 107 10.44 -2.89 -12.54
CA GLU A 107 10.58 -3.47 -13.88
C GLU A 107 12.05 -3.82 -14.21
N THR A 108 13.02 -3.09 -13.64
CA THR A 108 14.44 -3.45 -13.78
C THR A 108 14.83 -4.74 -13.07
N TYR A 109 14.14 -5.09 -11.98
CA TYR A 109 14.39 -6.35 -11.25
C TYR A 109 13.61 -7.51 -11.85
N PHE A 110 12.34 -7.30 -12.18
CA PHE A 110 11.43 -8.36 -12.62
C PHE A 110 10.70 -7.95 -13.91
N PRO A 111 11.39 -7.97 -15.06
CA PRO A 111 10.76 -7.64 -16.33
C PRO A 111 9.61 -8.62 -16.57
N SER A 112 8.46 -8.09 -16.97
CA SER A 112 7.21 -8.84 -17.23
C SER A 112 6.40 -9.28 -16.00
N VAL A 113 6.85 -9.01 -14.78
CA VAL A 113 6.04 -9.26 -13.56
C VAL A 113 5.45 -7.94 -13.09
N GLU A 114 4.16 -7.74 -13.30
CA GLU A 114 3.52 -6.49 -12.89
C GLU A 114 3.37 -6.41 -11.36
N LEU A 115 3.95 -5.38 -10.73
CA LEU A 115 3.89 -5.20 -9.27
C LEU A 115 2.45 -5.17 -8.73
N LYS A 116 1.48 -4.63 -9.50
CA LYS A 116 0.06 -4.64 -9.11
C LYS A 116 -0.49 -6.06 -8.91
N ASN A 117 -0.02 -7.04 -9.67
CA ASN A 117 -0.47 -8.43 -9.56
C ASN A 117 0.13 -9.07 -8.30
N VAL A 118 1.41 -8.80 -8.03
CA VAL A 118 2.09 -9.21 -6.79
C VAL A 118 1.43 -8.63 -5.54
N LEU A 119 0.94 -7.39 -5.64
CA LEU A 119 0.25 -6.69 -4.55
C LEU A 119 -1.27 -6.94 -4.53
N SER A 120 -1.80 -7.76 -5.43
CA SER A 120 -3.23 -8.02 -5.48
C SER A 120 -3.68 -8.81 -4.24
N SER A 121 -4.93 -8.60 -3.85
CA SER A 121 -5.63 -9.47 -2.90
C SER A 121 -6.52 -10.48 -3.61
N GLY A 122 -6.70 -10.36 -4.93
CA GLY A 122 -7.46 -11.30 -5.75
C GLY A 122 -6.59 -12.43 -6.32
N ALA A 123 -7.21 -13.31 -7.09
CA ALA A 123 -6.52 -14.40 -7.77
C ALA A 123 -5.53 -13.84 -8.80
N THR A 124 -4.24 -14.07 -8.56
CA THR A 124 -3.17 -13.81 -9.53
C THR A 124 -2.17 -14.96 -9.47
N PRO A 125 -1.35 -15.15 -10.51
CA PRO A 125 -0.28 -16.14 -10.49
C PRO A 125 0.75 -15.90 -9.37
N TYR A 126 0.70 -14.76 -8.68
CA TYR A 126 1.67 -14.36 -7.66
C TYR A 126 1.04 -14.27 -6.26
N VAL A 127 -0.11 -14.93 -6.04
CA VAL A 127 -0.85 -14.89 -4.77
C VAL A 127 0.01 -15.31 -3.56
N ASP A 128 0.94 -16.24 -3.78
CA ASP A 128 1.84 -16.77 -2.76
C ASP A 128 3.11 -15.94 -2.54
N PHE A 129 3.30 -14.84 -3.27
CA PHE A 129 4.53 -14.05 -3.19
C PHE A 129 4.91 -13.66 -1.76
N LYS A 130 3.92 -13.25 -0.94
CA LYS A 130 4.16 -12.84 0.45
C LYS A 130 4.73 -13.98 1.30
N LYS A 131 4.35 -15.23 1.01
CA LYS A 131 4.87 -16.43 1.67
C LYS A 131 6.32 -16.68 1.27
N TYR A 132 6.62 -16.69 -0.02
CA TYR A 132 7.98 -16.86 -0.54
C TYR A 132 8.92 -15.75 -0.04
N TYR A 133 8.46 -14.50 -0.07
CA TYR A 133 9.23 -13.38 0.45
C TYR A 133 9.48 -13.48 1.95
N ALA A 134 8.48 -13.88 2.75
CA ALA A 134 8.68 -14.11 4.19
C ALA A 134 9.77 -15.17 4.46
N GLN A 135 9.79 -16.26 3.68
CA GLN A 135 10.81 -17.30 3.80
C GLN A 135 12.21 -16.80 3.43
N ALA A 136 12.31 -15.98 2.38
CA ALA A 136 13.59 -15.37 1.99
C ALA A 136 14.14 -14.45 3.10
N LEU A 137 13.25 -13.69 3.75
CA LEU A 137 13.63 -12.83 4.88
C LEU A 137 14.05 -13.62 6.12
N GLN A 138 13.39 -14.74 6.42
CA GLN A 138 13.78 -15.63 7.53
C GLN A 138 15.18 -16.23 7.33
N LYS A 139 15.59 -16.43 6.08
CA LYS A 139 16.95 -16.85 5.72
C LYS A 139 17.98 -15.71 5.74
N GLY A 140 17.56 -14.48 6.07
CA GLY A 140 18.42 -13.31 6.10
C GLY A 140 18.91 -12.86 4.73
N LEU A 141 18.25 -13.27 3.64
CA LEU A 141 18.66 -12.91 2.28
C LEU A 141 18.48 -11.41 2.04
N GLN A 142 19.47 -10.78 1.40
CA GLN A 142 19.48 -9.36 1.07
C GLN A 142 19.92 -9.13 -0.38
N GLU A 143 19.58 -7.96 -0.92
CA GLU A 143 20.02 -7.44 -2.22
C GLU A 143 20.00 -8.50 -3.35
N GLU A 144 21.16 -8.82 -3.94
CA GLU A 144 21.27 -9.74 -5.06
C GLU A 144 20.80 -11.17 -4.73
N ALA A 145 21.10 -11.67 -3.53
CA ALA A 145 20.67 -12.99 -3.10
C ALA A 145 19.14 -13.07 -2.92
N LEU A 146 18.55 -11.96 -2.43
CA LEU A 146 17.11 -11.82 -2.34
C LEU A 146 16.47 -11.75 -3.74
N HIS A 147 17.05 -10.94 -4.63
CA HIS A 147 16.57 -10.79 -6.01
C HIS A 147 16.59 -12.12 -6.77
N ALA A 148 17.72 -12.84 -6.72
CA ALA A 148 17.86 -14.13 -7.39
C ALA A 148 16.85 -15.17 -6.87
N THR A 149 16.63 -15.20 -5.55
CA THR A 149 15.66 -16.08 -4.91
C THR A 149 14.24 -15.76 -5.36
N LEU A 150 13.82 -14.50 -5.24
CA LEU A 150 12.48 -14.08 -5.66
C LEU A 150 12.24 -14.29 -7.15
N LYS A 151 13.27 -14.12 -7.99
CA LYS A 151 13.18 -14.39 -9.44
C LYS A 151 12.91 -15.87 -9.71
N LYS A 152 13.49 -16.78 -8.94
CA LYS A 152 13.18 -18.21 -9.01
C LYS A 152 11.77 -18.49 -8.51
N ASP A 153 11.40 -17.92 -7.38
CA ASP A 153 10.06 -18.09 -6.79
C ASP A 153 8.96 -17.61 -7.73
N PHE A 154 9.19 -16.54 -8.50
CA PHE A 154 8.26 -16.10 -9.54
C PHE A 154 8.02 -17.15 -10.62
N LYS A 155 9.05 -17.88 -11.06
CA LYS A 155 8.87 -18.97 -12.03
C LYS A 155 8.10 -20.13 -11.42
N THR A 156 8.45 -20.52 -10.19
CA THR A 156 7.73 -21.57 -9.46
C THR A 156 6.25 -21.22 -9.32
N MET A 157 5.91 -20.00 -8.91
CA MET A 157 4.51 -19.57 -8.82
C MET A 157 3.80 -19.55 -10.19
N GLN A 158 4.49 -19.17 -11.27
CA GLN A 158 3.91 -19.23 -12.62
C GLN A 158 3.65 -20.65 -13.08
N GLU A 159 4.47 -21.61 -12.68
CA GLU A 159 4.28 -23.04 -12.96
C GLU A 159 3.16 -23.65 -12.09
N GLU A 160 3.14 -23.32 -10.79
CA GLU A 160 2.10 -23.75 -9.84
C GLU A 160 0.72 -23.22 -10.25
N HIS A 161 0.67 -21.97 -10.74
CA HIS A 161 -0.55 -21.28 -11.16
C HIS A 161 -0.62 -21.11 -12.69
N LYS A 162 -0.15 -22.11 -13.45
CA LYS A 162 0.02 -22.05 -14.92
C LYS A 162 -1.26 -21.63 -15.66
N ASP A 163 -2.40 -22.24 -15.33
CA ASP A 163 -3.67 -21.93 -16.01
C ASP A 163 -4.05 -20.45 -15.85
N LEU A 164 -3.88 -19.91 -14.64
CA LEU A 164 -4.15 -18.51 -14.34
C LEU A 164 -3.14 -17.58 -15.02
N TYR A 165 -1.86 -17.99 -15.06
CA TYR A 165 -0.81 -17.24 -15.75
C TYR A 165 -1.08 -17.13 -17.24
N GLU A 166 -1.40 -18.24 -17.89
CA GLU A 166 -1.74 -18.29 -19.31
C GLU A 166 -3.04 -17.53 -19.64
N ALA A 167 -4.06 -17.62 -18.79
CA ALA A 167 -5.32 -16.90 -18.98
C ALA A 167 -5.09 -15.38 -18.95
N MET A 168 -4.32 -14.88 -17.97
CA MET A 168 -4.00 -13.45 -17.87
C MET A 168 -3.13 -12.96 -19.04
N HIS A 169 -2.19 -13.78 -19.52
CA HIS A 169 -1.34 -13.41 -20.67
C HIS A 169 -2.10 -13.43 -22.00
N ARG A 170 -3.04 -14.36 -22.18
CA ARG A 170 -3.94 -14.37 -23.34
C ARG A 170 -4.85 -13.14 -23.36
N ALA A 171 -5.43 -12.77 -22.21
CA ALA A 171 -6.26 -11.58 -22.10
C ALA A 171 -5.47 -10.31 -22.51
N LYS A 172 -4.24 -10.15 -22.00
CA LYS A 172 -3.39 -8.99 -22.31
C LYS A 172 -2.95 -8.90 -23.78
N LYS A 173 -2.87 -10.01 -24.51
CA LYS A 173 -2.54 -10.02 -25.94
C LYS A 173 -3.72 -9.59 -26.82
N ASN A 174 -4.94 -9.68 -26.30
CA ASN A 174 -6.18 -9.38 -27.01
C ASN A 174 -6.74 -7.97 -26.70
N GLU A 175 -6.08 -7.22 -25.80
CA GLU A 175 -6.29 -5.79 -25.54
C GLU A 175 -5.38 -4.94 -26.43
#